data_AF-A0A562J5E7-F1
#
_entry.id   AF-A0A562J5E7-F1
#
_cell.length_a   1.000
_cell.length_b   1.000
_cell.length_c   1.000
_cell.angle_alpha   90.00
_cell.angle_beta   90.00
_cell.angle_gamma   90.00
#
_symmetry.space_group_name_H-M   'P 1'
#
loop_
_entity.id
_entity.type
_entity.pdbx_description
1 polymer ?
#
loop_
_entity_poly.entity_id
_entity_poly.type
_entity_poly.pdbx_seq_one_letter_code
_entity_poly.pdbx_strand_id
1 'polypeptide(L)'
;MLFPHYKKPENLFYLKREEKISHFKLWAMILLSLKLIIKRMDKKGAVQMEIPEEAGLISVFESLPKRKDETDTFYYDTSIYVSENEYEAVEITLSPFYDEFIMDVKDKKTNHVLSYLKLLSVNKMEIAADKKNHAMIRLFHGESDLYVNIVEITLKPRFKLIFREQYR
;
A
#
# COMPACT_ATOMS: atom_id res chain seq x y z
N MET A 1 46.86 31.56 -35.47
CA MET A 1 46.02 30.71 -34.61
C MET A 1 45.71 31.47 -33.34
N LEU A 2 44.43 31.75 -33.12
CA LEU A 2 43.88 32.54 -32.01
C LEU A 2 43.66 31.63 -30.79
N PHE A 3 44.25 31.96 -29.65
CA PHE A 3 43.83 31.44 -28.35
C PHE A 3 43.04 32.53 -27.63
N PRO A 4 41.76 32.31 -27.26
CA PRO A 4 41.04 33.28 -26.45
C PRO A 4 41.23 33.01 -24.96
N HIS A 5 41.39 34.12 -24.24
CA HIS A 5 41.49 34.26 -22.79
C HIS A 5 40.37 33.54 -22.02
N TYR A 6 40.76 32.72 -21.04
CA TYR A 6 39.87 32.26 -19.97
C TYR A 6 39.74 33.38 -18.91
N LYS A 7 38.56 34.02 -18.84
CA LYS A 7 38.17 34.87 -17.69
C LYS A 7 37.49 34.00 -16.63
N LYS A 8 37.94 34.10 -15.38
CA LYS A 8 37.21 33.60 -14.19
C LYS A 8 35.88 34.34 -14.04
N PRO A 9 34.78 33.67 -13.66
CA PRO A 9 33.66 34.34 -13.04
C PRO A 9 33.82 34.32 -11.51
N GLU A 10 33.75 35.52 -10.94
CA GLU A 10 33.58 35.79 -9.53
C GLU A 10 32.14 35.48 -9.08
N ASN A 11 32.00 35.20 -7.79
CA ASN A 11 30.82 34.74 -7.07
C ASN A 11 29.49 35.46 -7.42
N LEU A 12 28.42 34.69 -7.64
CA LEU A 12 27.04 35.16 -7.49
C LEU A 12 26.18 34.15 -6.71
N PHE A 13 25.95 34.49 -5.44
CA PHE A 13 24.76 34.20 -4.61
C PHE A 13 23.84 33.03 -5.03
N TYR A 14 23.93 31.90 -4.31
CA TYR A 14 22.82 30.95 -4.23
C TYR A 14 21.72 31.50 -3.33
N LEU A 15 20.76 32.22 -3.92
CA LEU A 15 19.48 32.52 -3.29
C LEU A 15 18.57 31.29 -3.38
N LYS A 16 18.25 30.75 -2.20
CA LYS A 16 17.19 29.77 -1.94
C LYS A 16 15.87 30.31 -2.51
N ARG A 17 15.40 29.74 -3.63
CA ARG A 17 14.10 30.08 -4.23
C ARG A 17 13.04 29.19 -3.59
N GLU A 18 12.25 29.75 -2.68
CA GLU A 18 10.96 29.15 -2.32
C GLU A 18 10.03 29.32 -3.53
N GLU A 19 9.79 28.23 -4.27
CA GLU A 19 8.80 28.23 -5.34
C GLU A 19 7.40 28.29 -4.72
N LYS A 20 6.83 29.50 -4.68
CA LYS A 20 5.38 29.68 -4.47
C LYS A 20 4.65 28.99 -5.62
N ILE A 21 4.04 27.85 -5.35
CA ILE A 21 3.12 27.19 -6.27
C ILE A 21 1.98 28.18 -6.55
N SER A 22 1.85 28.63 -7.81
CA SER A 22 0.79 29.56 -8.15
C SER A 22 -0.58 28.89 -7.95
N HIS A 23 -1.57 29.67 -7.54
CA HIS A 23 -2.94 29.19 -7.36
C HIS A 23 -3.43 28.43 -8.61
N PHE A 24 -3.04 28.88 -9.81
CA PHE A 24 -3.34 28.20 -11.07
C PHE A 24 -2.73 26.79 -11.17
N LYS A 25 -1.48 26.59 -10.73
CA LYS A 25 -0.85 25.26 -10.68
C LYS A 25 -1.54 24.35 -9.67
N LEU A 26 -1.96 24.89 -8.51
CA LEU A 26 -2.70 24.13 -7.51
C LEU A 26 -4.06 23.66 -8.04
N TRP A 27 -4.81 24.56 -8.70
CA TRP A 27 -6.08 24.22 -9.36
C TRP A 27 -5.91 23.23 -10.50
N ALA A 28 -4.84 23.35 -11.29
CA ALA A 28 -4.54 22.40 -12.36
C ALA A 28 -4.22 21.00 -11.81
N MET A 29 -3.48 20.91 -10.69
CA MET A 29 -3.23 19.62 -10.02
C MET A 29 -4.50 19.02 -9.43
N ILE A 30 -5.35 19.83 -8.78
CA ILE A 30 -6.65 19.38 -8.26
C ILE A 30 -7.54 18.86 -9.39
N LEU A 31 -7.63 19.60 -10.50
CA LEU A 31 -8.40 19.20 -11.69
C LEU A 31 -7.82 17.96 -12.37
N LEU A 32 -6.50 17.78 -12.37
CA LEU A 32 -5.85 16.59 -12.90
C LEU A 32 -6.15 15.36 -12.03
N SER A 33 -6.10 15.52 -10.69
CA SER A 33 -6.48 14.50 -9.73
C SER A 33 -7.96 14.13 -9.87
N LEU A 34 -8.85 15.11 -9.98
CA LEU A 34 -10.28 14.91 -10.23
C LEU A 34 -10.53 14.23 -11.57
N LYS A 35 -9.84 14.62 -12.65
CA LYS A 35 -9.94 13.93 -13.95
C LYS A 35 -9.43 12.49 -13.87
N LEU A 36 -8.39 12.21 -13.10
CA LEU A 36 -7.90 10.85 -12.89
C LEU A 36 -8.89 10.01 -12.09
N ILE A 37 -9.52 10.58 -11.06
CA ILE A 37 -10.58 9.96 -10.27
C ILE A 37 -11.79 9.65 -11.16
N ILE A 38 -12.29 10.63 -11.91
CA ILE A 38 -13.44 10.47 -12.83
C ILE A 38 -13.12 9.44 -13.92
N LYS A 39 -11.92 9.48 -14.51
CA LYS A 39 -11.48 8.51 -15.52
C LYS A 39 -11.32 7.09 -14.95
N ARG A 40 -10.99 6.96 -13.65
CA ARG A 40 -10.96 5.67 -12.93
C ARG A 40 -12.38 5.15 -12.66
N MET A 41 -13.34 6.04 -12.39
CA MET A 41 -14.76 5.72 -12.22
C MET A 41 -15.46 5.32 -13.53
N ASP A 42 -15.04 5.86 -14.68
CA ASP A 42 -15.69 5.63 -15.99
C ASP A 42 -15.19 4.35 -16.69
N LYS A 43 -14.01 3.84 -16.32
CA LYS A 43 -13.40 2.62 -16.91
C LYS A 43 -13.73 1.32 -16.18
N LYS A 44 -14.24 1.39 -14.94
CA LYS A 44 -14.70 0.24 -14.17
C LYS A 44 -16.10 0.58 -13.71
N GLY A 45 -17.11 -0.23 -14.04
CA GLY A 45 -18.21 -0.39 -13.09
C GLY A 45 -17.53 -0.74 -11.76
N ALA A 46 -17.55 0.17 -10.79
CA ALA A 46 -16.51 0.27 -9.77
C ALA A 46 -16.47 -0.99 -8.88
N VAL A 47 -15.63 -1.95 -9.25
CA VAL A 47 -15.28 -3.08 -8.37
C VAL A 47 -14.26 -2.53 -7.38
N GLN A 48 -14.77 -2.07 -6.24
CA GLN A 48 -14.00 -1.77 -5.05
C GLN A 48 -13.43 -3.10 -4.51
N MET A 49 -12.24 -3.06 -3.90
CA MET A 49 -11.65 -4.21 -3.24
C MET A 49 -12.67 -4.88 -2.29
N GLU A 50 -12.99 -6.15 -2.53
CA GLU A 50 -13.82 -6.94 -1.64
C GLU A 50 -13.00 -7.33 -0.40
N ILE A 51 -13.39 -6.85 0.78
CA ILE A 51 -12.64 -7.12 2.02
C ILE A 51 -13.55 -7.66 3.13
N PRO A 52 -12.97 -8.39 4.10
CA PRO A 52 -13.69 -8.76 5.32
C PRO A 52 -14.12 -7.53 6.10
N GLU A 53 -15.13 -7.68 6.95
CA GLU A 53 -15.50 -6.67 7.93
C GLU A 53 -14.32 -6.35 8.86
N GLU A 54 -14.26 -5.10 9.32
CA GLU A 54 -13.19 -4.63 10.20
C GLU A 54 -13.01 -5.49 11.45
N ALA A 55 -14.11 -5.95 12.06
CA ALA A 55 -14.06 -6.84 13.22
C ALA A 55 -13.31 -8.16 12.92
N GLY A 56 -13.49 -8.71 11.70
CA GLY A 56 -12.74 -9.89 11.25
C GLY A 56 -11.25 -9.60 11.07
N LEU A 57 -10.91 -8.42 10.55
CA LEU A 57 -9.52 -7.99 10.39
C LEU A 57 -8.84 -7.77 11.74
N ILE A 58 -9.54 -7.14 12.70
CA ILE A 58 -9.07 -6.98 14.09
C ILE A 58 -8.79 -8.35 14.72
N SER A 59 -9.67 -9.32 14.49
CA SER A 59 -9.53 -10.68 15.02
C SER A 59 -8.32 -11.40 14.42
N VAL A 60 -8.22 -11.49 13.09
CA VAL A 60 -7.14 -12.25 12.41
C VAL A 60 -5.76 -11.61 12.59
N PHE A 61 -5.69 -10.28 12.68
CA PHE A 61 -4.45 -9.55 12.95
C PHE A 61 -4.18 -9.35 14.44
N GLU A 62 -5.11 -9.72 15.32
CA GLU A 62 -5.03 -9.53 16.78
C GLU A 62 -4.63 -8.09 17.16
N SER A 63 -5.11 -7.11 16.39
CA SER A 63 -4.66 -5.72 16.47
C SER A 63 -5.76 -4.75 16.09
N LEU A 64 -5.86 -3.65 16.83
CA LEU A 64 -6.72 -2.53 16.45
C LEU A 64 -6.01 -1.69 15.38
N PRO A 65 -6.72 -1.27 14.31
CA PRO A 65 -6.13 -0.43 13.29
C PRO A 65 -5.80 0.95 13.84
N LYS A 66 -4.62 1.47 13.49
CA LYS A 66 -4.33 2.89 13.51
C LYS A 66 -4.80 3.48 12.18
N ARG A 67 -5.82 4.31 12.26
CA ARG A 67 -6.41 5.01 11.12
C ARG A 67 -5.69 6.32 10.84
N LYS A 68 -5.67 6.72 9.57
CA LYS A 68 -5.10 8.01 9.18
C LYS A 68 -6.12 9.13 9.38
N ASP A 69 -7.40 8.85 9.12
CA ASP A 69 -8.52 9.73 9.42
C ASP A 69 -9.61 8.95 10.18
N GLU A 70 -9.73 9.22 11.48
CA GLU A 70 -10.72 8.55 12.34
C GLU A 70 -12.17 8.97 12.02
N THR A 71 -12.37 10.05 11.25
CA THR A 71 -13.70 10.56 10.90
C THR A 71 -14.29 9.90 9.66
N ASP A 72 -13.44 9.27 8.83
CA ASP A 72 -13.86 8.56 7.63
C ASP A 72 -14.30 7.12 7.94
N THR A 73 -15.18 6.59 7.08
CA THR A 73 -15.56 5.18 7.13
C THR A 73 -14.36 4.32 6.76
N PHE A 74 -14.21 3.17 7.43
CA PHE A 74 -13.10 2.21 7.22
C PHE A 74 -12.74 1.97 5.75
N TYR A 75 -13.74 1.78 4.89
CA TYR A 75 -13.55 1.50 3.45
C TYR A 75 -12.91 2.66 2.65
N TYR A 76 -12.91 3.87 3.19
CA TYR A 76 -12.33 5.06 2.55
C TYR A 76 -10.99 5.49 3.17
N ASP A 77 -10.58 4.87 4.28
CA ASP A 77 -9.34 5.22 4.97
C ASP A 77 -8.20 4.21 4.70
N THR A 78 -6.99 4.59 5.11
CA THR A 78 -5.82 3.73 5.22
C THR A 78 -5.63 3.30 6.67
N SER A 79 -5.72 2.00 6.91
CA SER A 79 -5.57 1.40 8.25
C SER A 79 -4.24 0.67 8.38
N ILE A 80 -3.53 0.91 9.47
CA ILE A 80 -2.27 0.23 9.81
C ILE A 80 -2.52 -0.70 11.01
N TYR A 81 -2.28 -1.99 10.82
CA TYR A 81 -2.32 -3.02 11.85
C TYR A 81 -0.91 -3.43 12.22
N VAL A 82 -0.63 -3.53 13.51
CA VAL A 82 0.66 -4.02 14.02
C VAL A 82 0.41 -5.25 14.86
N SER A 83 0.96 -6.37 14.43
CA SER A 83 0.77 -7.67 15.06
C SER A 83 2.12 -8.34 15.29
N GLU A 84 2.17 -9.27 16.24
CA GLU A 84 3.38 -10.01 16.54
C GLU A 84 3.03 -11.47 16.83
N ASN A 85 3.88 -12.39 16.39
CA ASN A 85 3.87 -13.76 16.85
C ASN A 85 5.13 -14.04 17.71
N GLU A 86 5.45 -15.31 17.95
CA GLU A 86 6.62 -15.71 18.75
C GLU A 86 7.96 -15.27 18.14
N TYR A 87 8.03 -15.14 16.81
CA TYR A 87 9.26 -14.98 16.05
C TYR A 87 9.29 -13.70 15.20
N GLU A 88 8.16 -13.27 14.68
CA GLU A 88 8.04 -12.20 13.71
C GLU A 88 7.14 -11.05 14.21
N ALA A 89 7.55 -9.82 13.90
CA ALA A 89 6.74 -8.62 13.99
C ALA A 89 6.23 -8.27 12.59
N VAL A 90 4.94 -7.97 12.48
CA VAL A 90 4.25 -7.78 11.21
C VAL A 90 3.49 -6.46 11.25
N GLU A 91 3.79 -5.58 10.29
CA GLU A 91 3.04 -4.36 10.03
C GLU A 91 2.27 -4.52 8.72
N ILE A 92 0.96 -4.25 8.75
CA ILE A 92 0.06 -4.39 7.62
C ILE A 92 -0.62 -3.05 7.38
N THR A 93 -0.49 -2.52 6.17
CA THR A 93 -1.21 -1.32 5.74
C THR A 93 -2.24 -1.72 4.69
N LEU A 94 -3.50 -1.44 4.97
CA LEU A 94 -4.64 -1.74 4.11
C LEU A 94 -5.35 -0.44 3.71
N SER A 95 -5.50 -0.25 2.40
CA SER A 95 -6.19 0.91 1.84
C SER A 95 -7.25 0.45 0.85
N PRO A 96 -8.47 0.11 1.30
CA PRO A 96 -9.49 -0.50 0.44
C PRO A 96 -9.88 0.38 -0.74
N PHE A 97 -9.98 1.70 -0.53
CA PHE A 97 -10.29 2.65 -1.60
C PHE A 97 -9.22 2.72 -2.70
N TYR A 98 -7.96 2.45 -2.35
CA TYR A 98 -6.84 2.48 -3.29
C TYR A 98 -6.51 1.10 -3.86
N ASP A 99 -7.23 0.05 -3.47
CA ASP A 99 -6.96 -1.36 -3.79
C ASP A 99 -5.54 -1.79 -3.34
N GLU A 100 -5.01 -1.16 -2.27
CA GLU A 100 -3.61 -1.33 -1.84
C GLU A 100 -3.51 -2.19 -0.58
N PHE A 101 -2.56 -3.14 -0.61
CA PHE A 101 -2.13 -3.93 0.53
C PHE A 101 -0.61 -3.89 0.63
N ILE A 102 -0.11 -3.53 1.80
CA ILE A 102 1.33 -3.54 2.12
C ILE A 102 1.53 -4.37 3.37
N MET A 103 2.59 -5.18 3.39
CA MET A 103 3.00 -5.93 4.56
C MET A 103 4.53 -5.91 4.69
N ASP A 104 5.00 -5.54 5.87
CA ASP A 104 6.40 -5.63 6.28
C ASP A 104 6.52 -6.64 7.42
N VAL A 105 7.44 -7.60 7.27
CA VAL A 105 7.67 -8.67 8.24
C VAL A 105 9.13 -8.63 8.66
N LYS A 106 9.36 -8.54 9.97
CA LYS A 106 10.69 -8.52 10.57
C LYS A 106 10.86 -9.63 11.58
N ASP A 107 12.07 -10.19 11.65
CA ASP A 107 12.45 -11.07 12.76
C ASP A 107 12.51 -10.25 14.05
N LYS A 108 11.81 -10.69 15.11
CA LYS A 108 11.71 -9.95 16.37
C LYS A 108 13.03 -9.79 17.11
N LYS A 109 13.96 -10.75 16.95
CA LYS A 109 15.21 -10.76 17.71
C LYS A 109 16.27 -9.88 17.05
N THR A 110 16.35 -9.95 15.74
CA THR A 110 17.40 -9.27 14.95
C THR A 110 16.91 -7.97 14.31
N ASN A 111 15.59 -7.75 14.25
CA ASN A 111 14.94 -6.66 13.53
C ASN A 111 15.25 -6.65 12.02
N HIS A 112 15.75 -7.76 11.49
CA HIS A 112 15.99 -7.90 10.05
C HIS A 112 14.67 -8.11 9.30
N VAL A 113 14.55 -7.46 8.15
CA VAL A 113 13.40 -7.65 7.25
C VAL A 113 13.46 -9.06 6.67
N LEU A 114 12.41 -9.85 6.95
CA LEU A 114 12.20 -11.18 6.40
C LEU A 114 11.43 -11.11 5.07
N SER A 115 10.48 -10.19 4.97
CA SER A 115 9.67 -10.02 3.76
C SER A 115 9.08 -8.62 3.70
N TYR A 116 9.04 -8.06 2.49
CA TYR A 116 8.28 -6.87 2.16
C TYR A 116 7.39 -7.16 0.96
N LEU A 117 6.08 -6.96 1.11
CA LEU A 117 5.09 -7.16 0.05
C LEU A 117 4.31 -5.86 -0.14
N LYS A 118 4.22 -5.39 -1.39
CA LYS A 118 3.37 -4.27 -1.77
C LYS A 118 2.56 -4.62 -3.02
N LEU A 119 1.23 -4.63 -2.88
CA LEU A 119 0.28 -4.91 -3.95
C LEU A 119 -0.61 -3.68 -4.17
N LEU A 120 -0.70 -3.22 -5.42
CA LEU A 120 -1.40 -1.98 -5.80
C LEU A 120 -2.75 -2.23 -6.52
N SER A 121 -3.16 -3.49 -6.60
CA SER A 121 -4.36 -3.91 -7.31
C SER A 121 -4.89 -5.20 -6.71
N VAL A 122 -5.19 -5.16 -5.41
CA VAL A 122 -5.87 -6.26 -4.73
C VAL A 122 -7.36 -6.15 -5.01
N ASN A 123 -7.91 -7.17 -5.65
CA ASN A 123 -9.34 -7.25 -5.97
C ASN A 123 -10.15 -7.77 -4.77
N LYS A 124 -9.60 -8.72 -4.03
CA LYS A 124 -10.27 -9.38 -2.91
C LYS A 124 -9.31 -9.80 -1.82
N MET A 125 -9.75 -9.70 -0.57
CA MET A 125 -9.12 -10.29 0.59
C MET A 125 -10.10 -11.25 1.29
N GLU A 126 -9.60 -12.41 1.71
CA GLU A 126 -10.35 -13.40 2.48
C GLU A 126 -9.59 -13.78 3.75
N ILE A 127 -10.32 -14.01 4.84
CA ILE A 127 -9.81 -14.70 6.02
C ILE A 127 -9.97 -16.20 5.76
N ALA A 128 -8.87 -16.87 5.41
CA ALA A 128 -8.86 -18.30 5.14
C ALA A 128 -8.87 -19.13 6.43
N ALA A 129 -8.28 -18.61 7.51
CA ALA A 129 -8.35 -19.19 8.85
C ALA A 129 -8.18 -18.12 9.93
N ASP A 130 -8.99 -18.21 10.99
CA ASP A 130 -8.86 -17.40 12.20
C ASP A 130 -9.04 -18.30 13.43
N LYS A 131 -7.94 -18.88 13.89
CA LYS A 131 -7.86 -19.72 15.09
C LYS A 131 -6.70 -19.25 15.95
N LYS A 132 -6.78 -19.51 17.25
CA LYS A 132 -5.76 -19.12 18.25
C LYS A 132 -4.31 -19.33 17.78
N ASN A 133 -4.00 -20.51 17.22
CA ASN A 133 -2.65 -20.89 16.80
C ASN A 133 -2.48 -20.95 15.27
N HIS A 134 -3.46 -20.49 14.50
CA HIS A 134 -3.40 -20.51 13.04
C HIS A 134 -4.28 -19.40 12.45
N ALA A 135 -3.62 -18.38 11.91
CA ALA A 135 -4.25 -17.25 11.25
C ALA A 135 -3.70 -17.14 9.83
N MET A 136 -4.59 -17.01 8.85
CA MET A 136 -4.25 -17.00 7.44
C MET A 136 -5.21 -16.11 6.66
N ILE A 137 -4.65 -15.27 5.81
CA ILE A 137 -5.39 -14.48 4.83
C ILE A 137 -5.02 -14.90 3.41
N ARG A 138 -5.91 -14.63 2.47
CA ARG A 138 -5.69 -14.82 1.04
C ARG A 138 -6.01 -13.53 0.30
N LEU A 139 -5.12 -13.12 -0.58
CA LEU A 139 -5.27 -11.95 -1.44
C LEU A 139 -5.41 -12.42 -2.89
N PHE A 140 -6.39 -11.87 -3.59
CA PHE A 140 -6.54 -12.02 -5.02
C PHE A 140 -6.09 -10.71 -5.66
N HIS A 141 -5.03 -10.78 -6.45
CA HIS A 141 -4.36 -9.63 -7.03
C HIS A 141 -4.10 -9.88 -8.50
N GLY A 142 -4.24 -8.84 -9.32
CA GLY A 142 -3.86 -8.92 -10.72
C GLY A 142 -4.79 -9.86 -11.48
N GLU A 143 -5.72 -9.25 -12.20
CA GLU A 143 -6.71 -9.97 -12.98
C GLU A 143 -6.34 -9.89 -14.45
N SER A 144 -6.10 -11.05 -15.06
CA SER A 144 -6.07 -11.20 -16.51
C SER A 144 -7.28 -12.03 -16.95
N ASP A 145 -7.53 -12.06 -18.26
CA ASP A 145 -8.64 -12.85 -18.81
C ASP A 145 -8.48 -14.36 -18.54
N LEU A 146 -7.26 -14.83 -18.28
CA LEU A 146 -6.95 -16.26 -18.16
C LEU A 146 -6.53 -16.69 -16.76
N TYR A 147 -5.90 -15.79 -16.00
CA TYR A 147 -5.28 -16.10 -14.70
C TYR A 147 -5.66 -15.09 -13.63
N VAL A 148 -5.69 -15.57 -12.39
CA VAL A 148 -5.73 -14.78 -11.17
C VAL A 148 -4.49 -15.09 -10.32
N ASN A 149 -3.84 -14.06 -9.77
CA ASN A 149 -2.78 -14.28 -8.80
C ASN A 149 -3.35 -14.36 -7.40
N ILE A 150 -2.94 -15.39 -6.67
CA ILE A 150 -3.36 -15.67 -5.32
C ILE A 150 -2.14 -15.61 -4.42
N VAL A 151 -2.19 -14.73 -3.42
CA VAL A 151 -1.19 -14.62 -2.36
C VAL A 151 -1.79 -15.16 -1.08
N GLU A 152 -1.26 -16.27 -0.58
CA GLU A 152 -1.63 -16.87 0.68
C GLU A 152 -0.61 -16.47 1.75
N ILE A 153 -1.09 -15.84 2.83
CA ILE A 153 -0.25 -15.31 3.91
C ILE A 153 -0.70 -15.98 5.21
N THR A 154 0.19 -16.77 5.80
CA THR A 154 0.01 -17.31 7.16
C THR A 154 0.75 -16.41 8.14
N LEU A 155 0.06 -15.95 9.18
CA LEU A 155 0.61 -15.09 10.23
C LEU A 155 1.05 -15.89 11.47
N LYS A 156 0.38 -17.02 11.74
CA LYS A 156 0.63 -17.88 12.90
C LYS A 156 0.70 -19.36 12.55
N PRO A 157 1.58 -20.15 13.21
CA PRO A 157 2.49 -19.73 14.29
C PRO A 157 3.77 -19.04 13.79
N ARG A 158 4.07 -19.17 12.50
CA ARG A 158 5.17 -18.49 11.82
C ARG A 158 4.71 -17.89 10.52
N PHE A 159 5.34 -16.79 10.15
CA PHE A 159 5.13 -16.15 8.86
C PHE A 159 5.43 -17.12 7.71
N LYS A 160 4.48 -17.22 6.77
CA LYS A 160 4.66 -17.92 5.51
C LYS A 160 3.90 -17.19 4.42
N LEU A 161 4.56 -16.98 3.28
CA LEU A 161 3.95 -16.43 2.08
C LEU A 161 4.04 -17.47 0.96
N ILE A 162 2.92 -17.69 0.28
CA ILE A 162 2.87 -18.51 -0.92
C ILE A 162 2.20 -17.68 -2.02
N PHE A 163 2.90 -17.50 -3.13
CA PHE A 163 2.36 -16.90 -4.34
C PHE A 163 2.03 -18.00 -5.35
N ARG A 164 0.86 -17.92 -5.98
CA ARG A 164 0.45 -18.84 -7.05
C ARG A 164 -0.35 -18.10 -8.11
N GLU A 165 -0.22 -18.54 -9.35
CA GLU A 165 -1.11 -18.17 -10.43
C GLU A 165 -2.07 -19.34 -10.68
N GLN A 166 -3.36 -19.04 -10.87
CA GLN A 166 -4.37 -20.05 -11.14
C GLN A 166 -5.22 -19.64 -12.35
N TYR A 167 -5.54 -20.61 -13.21
CA TYR A 167 -6.54 -20.41 -14.25
C TYR A 167 -7.91 -20.09 -13.63
N ARG A 168 -8.65 -19.20 -14.28
CA ARG A 168 -10.04 -18.87 -13.89
C ARG A 168 -11.02 -20.00 -14.18
#